data_AF-A0A434L6M5-F1
#
_entry.id   AF-A0A434L6M5-F1
#
_cell.length_a   1.000
_cell.length_b   1.000
_cell.length_c   1.000
_cell.angle_alpha   90.00
_cell.angle_beta   90.00
_cell.angle_gamma   90.00
#
_symmetry.space_group_name_H-M   'P 1'
#
loop_
_entity.id
_entity.type
_entity.pdbx_description
1 polymer ?
#
loop_
_entity_poly.entity_id
_entity_poly.type
_entity_poly.pdbx_seq_one_letter_code
_entity_poly.pdbx_strand_id
1 'polypeptide(L)'
;MTEQTEHHPLDIDRAVAALIGHTIRSRINLDILGSDENRIKRSSLTWDDLLPVIERDLVGHKMSRDDYECVWEAVQRAPAQLKDRYLAALEIWRSAAWPSFREALVAEAADDFGNHKFTESDLRKHLEKWPELRGEKRLVSAGLAQLRTSGSSLKEALGNLVELKGGEDGARAALTIMLADRHYHQEDLIAELLNAWAGATTWGRLMTSLWASLPEKFVAPDAITNLAHLLRQVPLVSGSSLDGFVLEDMSGASRATWRRSVAKSIGGGTTPKE
;
A
#
# COMPACT_ATOMS: atom_id res chain seq x y z
N MET A 1 7.05 -30.32 53.83
CA MET A 1 7.51 -30.64 52.46
C MET A 1 7.06 -29.50 51.57
N THR A 2 7.97 -28.60 51.25
CA THR A 2 7.72 -27.47 50.34
C THR A 2 7.88 -27.99 48.92
N GLU A 3 6.78 -28.07 48.18
CA GLU A 3 6.80 -28.28 46.73
C GLU A 3 7.58 -27.12 46.10
N GLN A 4 8.82 -27.38 45.70
CA GLN A 4 9.52 -26.52 44.77
C GLN A 4 8.81 -26.65 43.43
N THR A 5 7.96 -25.67 43.12
CA THR A 5 7.42 -25.49 41.78
C THR A 5 8.61 -25.13 40.90
N GLU A 6 9.09 -26.08 40.10
CA GLU A 6 10.08 -25.82 39.07
C GLU A 6 9.51 -24.77 38.11
N HIS A 7 9.92 -23.52 38.28
CA HIS A 7 9.69 -22.47 37.28
C HIS A 7 10.56 -22.80 36.07
N HIS A 8 10.04 -23.65 35.17
CA HIS A 8 10.63 -23.79 33.85
C HIS A 8 10.68 -22.42 33.20
N PRO A 9 11.86 -21.94 32.75
CA PRO A 9 11.96 -20.68 32.05
C PRO A 9 11.05 -20.71 30.82
N LEU A 10 10.30 -19.63 30.60
CA LEU A 10 9.46 -19.49 29.42
C LEU A 10 10.35 -19.58 28.16
N ASP A 11 10.02 -20.53 27.28
CA ASP A 11 10.66 -20.68 25.97
C ASP A 11 9.86 -19.98 24.86
N ILE A 12 10.49 -19.83 23.70
CA ILE A 12 9.89 -19.12 22.56
C ILE A 12 8.66 -19.85 22.01
N ASP A 13 8.65 -21.17 22.01
CA ASP A 13 7.54 -21.98 21.50
C ASP A 13 6.27 -21.75 22.35
N ARG A 14 6.41 -21.74 23.69
CA ARG A 14 5.33 -21.43 24.62
C ARG A 14 4.88 -19.98 24.51
N ALA A 15 5.81 -19.05 24.30
CA ALA A 15 5.47 -17.64 24.14
C ALA A 15 4.64 -17.39 22.87
N VAL A 16 5.07 -17.96 21.74
CA VAL A 16 4.35 -17.89 20.45
C VAL A 16 2.98 -18.58 20.56
N ALA A 17 2.91 -19.78 21.15
CA ALA A 17 1.65 -20.48 21.36
C ALA A 17 0.65 -19.68 22.21
N ALA A 18 1.14 -18.96 23.24
CA ALA A 18 0.30 -18.09 24.06
C ALA A 18 -0.30 -16.93 23.23
N LEU A 19 0.50 -16.30 22.37
CA LEU A 19 0.06 -15.23 21.47
C LEU A 19 -0.95 -15.74 20.44
N ILE A 20 -0.70 -16.88 19.80
CA ILE A 20 -1.67 -17.52 18.89
C ILE A 20 -2.99 -17.81 19.61
N GLY A 21 -2.89 -18.34 20.84
CA GLY A 21 -4.05 -18.58 21.70
C GLY A 21 -4.84 -17.31 22.05
N HIS A 22 -4.20 -16.13 22.15
CA HIS A 22 -4.93 -14.86 22.28
C HIS A 22 -5.77 -14.55 21.04
N THR A 23 -5.23 -14.76 19.84
CA THR A 23 -5.96 -14.50 18.59
C THR A 23 -7.12 -15.46 18.39
N ILE A 24 -6.91 -16.77 18.55
CA ILE A 24 -7.99 -17.77 18.39
C ILE A 24 -9.15 -17.48 19.36
N ARG A 25 -8.85 -17.17 20.63
CA ARG A 25 -9.86 -16.80 21.63
C ARG A 25 -10.62 -15.53 21.29
N SER A 26 -9.98 -14.58 20.59
CA SER A 26 -10.67 -13.35 20.17
C SER A 26 -11.55 -13.55 18.93
N ARG A 27 -11.22 -14.52 18.07
CA ARG A 27 -11.98 -14.85 16.86
C ARG A 27 -13.22 -15.70 17.18
N ILE A 28 -13.08 -16.62 18.13
CA ILE A 28 -14.19 -17.42 18.65
C ILE A 28 -14.84 -16.62 19.77
N ASN A 29 -16.01 -16.03 19.51
CA ASN A 29 -16.79 -15.33 20.53
C ASN A 29 -17.22 -16.36 21.61
N LEU A 30 -16.36 -16.55 22.63
CA LEU A 30 -16.48 -17.62 23.63
C LEU A 30 -17.63 -17.40 24.64
N ASP A 31 -18.45 -16.37 24.44
CA ASP A 31 -19.74 -16.21 25.14
C ASP A 31 -20.84 -17.14 24.59
N ILE A 32 -20.64 -17.79 23.43
CA ILE A 32 -21.63 -18.66 22.80
C ILE A 32 -21.39 -20.16 23.09
N LEU A 33 -20.20 -20.56 23.55
CA LEU A 33 -19.91 -21.95 23.87
C LEU A 33 -19.87 -22.14 25.38
N GLY A 34 -20.97 -22.71 25.88
CA GLY A 34 -21.18 -23.12 27.26
C GLY A 34 -20.07 -24.02 27.80
N SER A 35 -20.06 -24.08 29.12
CA SER A 35 -19.23 -24.93 29.98
C SER A 35 -18.91 -26.30 29.35
N ASP A 36 -17.71 -26.44 28.81
CA ASP A 36 -17.11 -27.75 28.58
C ASP A 36 -15.68 -27.73 29.11
N GLU A 37 -15.39 -28.69 29.99
CA GLU A 37 -14.27 -28.74 30.93
C GLU A 37 -12.88 -28.92 30.28
N ASN A 38 -12.78 -28.81 28.95
CA ASN A 38 -11.51 -28.79 28.20
C ASN A 38 -11.07 -27.38 27.78
N ARG A 39 -11.58 -26.33 28.44
CA ARG A 39 -11.13 -24.95 28.24
C ARG A 39 -9.61 -24.87 28.29
N ILE A 40 -9.02 -24.56 27.13
CA ILE A 40 -7.65 -24.09 26.91
C ILE A 40 -7.25 -23.27 28.15
N LYS A 41 -6.37 -23.82 28.99
CA LYS A 41 -5.93 -23.19 30.24
C LYS A 41 -5.60 -21.73 29.92
N ARG A 42 -6.26 -20.78 30.60
CA ARG A 42 -5.89 -19.36 30.52
C ARG A 42 -4.38 -19.30 30.74
N SER A 43 -3.62 -18.93 29.71
CA SER A 43 -2.19 -18.69 29.88
C SER A 43 -2.07 -17.65 31.00
N SER A 44 -1.46 -18.03 32.11
CA SER A 44 -1.14 -17.10 33.22
C SER A 44 -0.08 -16.08 32.82
N LEU A 45 0.48 -16.24 31.61
CA LEU A 45 1.49 -15.39 31.01
C LEU A 45 0.86 -14.06 30.56
N THR A 46 1.41 -12.97 31.07
CA THR A 46 1.05 -11.60 30.72
C THR A 46 1.86 -11.12 29.51
N TRP A 47 1.45 -10.00 28.90
CA TRP A 47 2.21 -9.36 27.82
C TRP A 47 3.62 -8.97 28.25
N ASP A 48 3.83 -8.61 29.52
CA ASP A 48 5.15 -8.29 30.06
C ASP A 48 6.01 -9.56 30.23
N ASP A 49 5.42 -10.69 30.59
CA ASP A 49 6.15 -11.97 30.73
C ASP A 49 6.67 -12.50 29.39
N LEU A 50 5.86 -12.32 28.33
CA LEU A 50 6.17 -12.83 27.00
C LEU A 50 7.23 -12.00 26.28
N LEU A 51 7.29 -10.68 26.52
CA LEU A 51 8.08 -9.75 25.72
C LEU A 51 9.59 -10.03 25.73
N PRO A 52 10.25 -10.30 26.87
CA PRO A 52 11.68 -10.57 26.90
C PRO A 52 12.10 -11.80 26.07
N VAL A 53 11.25 -12.83 26.03
CA VAL A 53 11.51 -14.05 25.24
C VAL A 53 11.32 -13.76 23.76
N ILE A 54 10.29 -13.00 23.41
CA ILE A 54 9.99 -12.61 22.03
C ILE A 54 11.12 -11.74 21.44
N GLU A 55 11.61 -10.74 22.17
CA GLU A 55 12.72 -9.91 21.70
C GLU A 55 14.03 -10.69 21.53
N ARG A 56 14.28 -11.66 22.41
CA ARG A 56 15.52 -12.44 22.39
C ARG A 56 15.53 -13.50 21.30
N ASP A 57 14.45 -14.27 21.17
CA ASP A 57 14.49 -15.57 20.49
C ASP A 57 13.64 -15.62 19.21
N LEU A 58 12.68 -14.69 19.02
CA LEU A 58 11.74 -14.79 17.90
C LEU A 58 12.47 -14.84 16.55
N VAL A 59 13.52 -14.05 16.35
CA VAL A 59 14.29 -13.96 15.10
C VAL A 59 14.80 -15.32 14.62
N GLY A 60 15.18 -16.21 15.54
CA GLY A 60 15.66 -17.56 15.22
C GLY A 60 14.58 -18.64 15.19
N HIS A 61 13.36 -18.31 15.61
CA HIS A 61 12.26 -19.27 15.72
C HIS A 61 11.63 -19.54 14.35
N LYS A 62 11.32 -20.82 14.10
CA LYS A 62 10.65 -21.24 12.87
C LYS A 62 9.15 -21.22 13.06
N MET A 63 8.49 -20.32 12.37
CA MET A 63 7.06 -20.11 12.44
C MET A 63 6.46 -20.18 11.03
N SER A 64 5.26 -20.75 10.90
CA SER A 64 4.52 -20.74 9.64
C SER A 64 3.97 -19.35 9.32
N ARG A 65 3.51 -19.13 8.09
CA ARG A 65 2.79 -17.90 7.71
C ARG A 65 1.55 -17.69 8.59
N ASP A 66 0.75 -18.73 8.80
CA ASP A 66 -0.51 -18.64 9.54
C ASP A 66 -0.28 -18.31 11.01
N ASP A 67 0.76 -18.91 11.60
CA ASP A 67 1.18 -18.60 12.95
C ASP A 67 1.67 -17.15 13.06
N TYR A 68 2.46 -16.68 12.09
CA TYR A 68 2.88 -15.26 12.03
C TYR A 68 1.67 -14.34 12.02
N GLU A 69 0.69 -14.59 11.14
CA GLU A 69 -0.50 -13.76 11.05
C GLU A 69 -1.32 -13.79 12.34
N CYS A 70 -1.40 -14.94 13.00
CA CYS A 70 -2.03 -15.06 14.32
C CYS A 70 -1.30 -14.25 15.38
N VAL A 71 0.03 -14.30 15.42
CA VAL A 71 0.84 -13.53 16.38
C VAL A 71 0.73 -12.03 16.10
N TRP A 72 0.80 -11.60 14.84
CA TRP A 72 0.63 -10.20 14.46
C TRP A 72 -0.73 -9.66 14.91
N GLU A 73 -1.82 -10.41 14.68
CA GLU A 73 -3.15 -10.03 15.14
C GLU A 73 -3.27 -9.97 16.67
N ALA A 74 -2.56 -10.84 17.39
CA ALA A 74 -2.50 -10.79 18.85
C ALA A 74 -1.85 -9.47 19.29
N VAL A 75 -0.69 -9.15 18.71
CA VAL A 75 0.09 -7.94 19.01
C VAL A 75 -0.68 -6.66 18.71
N GLN A 76 -1.60 -6.66 17.74
CA GLN A 76 -2.48 -5.50 17.52
C GLN A 76 -3.32 -5.13 18.74
N ARG A 77 -3.57 -6.08 19.64
CA ARG A 77 -4.33 -5.95 20.90
C ARG A 77 -3.44 -5.80 22.14
N ALA A 78 -2.12 -5.77 21.97
CA ALA A 78 -1.18 -5.56 23.07
C ALA A 78 -1.35 -4.16 23.69
N PRO A 79 -1.00 -3.96 24.97
CA PRO A 79 -0.95 -2.64 25.59
C PRO A 79 -0.08 -1.67 24.77
N ALA A 80 -0.53 -0.43 24.62
CA ALA A 80 0.13 0.56 23.77
C ALA A 80 1.63 0.75 24.10
N GLN A 81 2.01 0.66 25.38
CA GLN A 81 3.42 0.80 25.79
C GLN A 81 4.32 -0.36 25.32
N LEU A 82 3.75 -1.54 25.05
CA LEU A 82 4.49 -2.75 24.66
C LEU A 82 4.38 -3.05 23.17
N LYS A 83 3.31 -2.60 22.52
CA LYS A 83 2.97 -2.93 21.14
C LYS A 83 4.13 -2.65 20.17
N ASP A 84 4.77 -1.49 20.26
CA ASP A 84 5.86 -1.13 19.35
C ASP A 84 7.07 -2.07 19.48
N ARG A 85 7.36 -2.56 20.69
CA ARG A 85 8.45 -3.52 20.93
C ARG A 85 8.15 -4.88 20.32
N TYR A 86 6.91 -5.35 20.45
CA TYR A 86 6.44 -6.56 19.79
C TYR A 86 6.49 -6.42 18.26
N LEU A 87 6.03 -5.29 17.72
CA LEU A 87 6.06 -5.04 16.29
C LEU A 87 7.49 -4.98 15.74
N ALA A 88 8.44 -4.41 16.48
CA ALA A 88 9.85 -4.41 16.11
C ALA A 88 10.44 -5.83 16.05
N ALA A 89 10.14 -6.68 17.03
CA ALA A 89 10.57 -8.09 17.02
C ALA A 89 9.96 -8.85 15.83
N LEU A 90 8.67 -8.65 15.56
CA LEU A 90 7.98 -9.24 14.41
C LEU A 90 8.52 -8.73 13.07
N GLU A 91 8.90 -7.46 13.00
CA GLU A 91 9.50 -6.88 11.80
C GLU A 91 10.82 -7.56 11.46
N ILE A 92 11.72 -7.72 12.45
CA ILE A 92 13.01 -8.38 12.23
C ILE A 92 12.80 -9.82 11.74
N TRP A 93 11.89 -10.57 12.38
CA TRP A 93 11.57 -11.92 11.96
C TRP A 93 10.97 -11.95 10.55
N ARG A 94 9.96 -11.12 10.28
CA ARG A 94 9.28 -11.04 8.99
C ARG A 94 10.26 -10.73 7.87
N SER A 95 11.15 -9.76 8.05
CA SER A 95 12.14 -9.40 7.02
C SER A 95 13.12 -10.54 6.72
N ALA A 96 13.50 -11.34 7.73
CA ALA A 96 14.33 -12.53 7.52
C ALA A 96 13.56 -13.67 6.83
N ALA A 97 12.28 -13.87 7.17
CA ALA A 97 11.45 -14.94 6.65
C ALA A 97 10.78 -14.61 5.29
N TRP A 98 10.71 -13.33 4.92
CA TRP A 98 10.04 -12.84 3.71
C TRP A 98 10.41 -13.61 2.43
N PRO A 99 11.69 -13.88 2.13
CA PRO A 99 12.06 -14.63 0.91
C PRO A 99 11.39 -16.00 0.80
N SER A 100 11.11 -16.67 1.93
CA SER A 100 10.49 -18.00 1.95
C SER A 100 8.99 -17.97 1.63
N PHE A 101 8.30 -16.86 1.91
CA PHE A 101 6.86 -16.73 1.69
C PHE A 101 6.50 -15.87 0.48
N ARG A 102 7.46 -15.06 0.00
CA ARG A 102 7.27 -14.05 -1.04
C ARG A 102 6.50 -14.55 -2.25
N GLU A 103 6.91 -15.66 -2.85
CA GLU A 103 6.29 -16.12 -4.09
C GLU A 103 4.80 -16.47 -3.91
N ALA A 104 4.49 -17.24 -2.87
CA ALA A 104 3.13 -17.64 -2.56
C ALA A 104 2.25 -16.44 -2.17
N LEU A 105 2.76 -15.56 -1.29
CA LEU A 105 2.05 -14.35 -0.85
C LEU A 105 1.80 -13.39 -2.00
N VAL A 106 2.79 -13.16 -2.87
CA VAL A 106 2.63 -12.29 -4.03
C VAL A 106 1.62 -12.87 -5.02
N ALA A 107 1.64 -14.18 -5.26
CA ALA A 107 0.70 -14.83 -6.16
C ALA A 107 -0.75 -14.74 -5.64
N GLU A 108 -0.97 -15.07 -4.37
CA GLU A 108 -2.27 -14.96 -3.71
C GLU A 108 -2.77 -13.52 -3.69
N ALA A 109 -1.95 -12.57 -3.21
CA ALA A 109 -2.34 -11.17 -3.13
C ALA A 109 -2.64 -10.59 -4.52
N ALA A 110 -1.85 -10.94 -5.55
CA ALA A 110 -2.10 -10.47 -6.91
C ALA A 110 -3.35 -11.09 -7.53
N ASP A 111 -3.66 -12.36 -7.25
CA ASP A 111 -4.89 -13.02 -7.72
C ASP A 111 -6.12 -12.42 -7.04
N ASP A 112 -6.10 -12.33 -5.72
CA ASP A 112 -7.24 -11.83 -4.94
C ASP A 112 -7.49 -10.34 -5.22
N PHE A 113 -6.42 -9.56 -5.40
CA PHE A 113 -6.52 -8.18 -5.83
C PHE A 113 -7.01 -8.06 -7.28
N GLY A 114 -6.41 -8.76 -8.23
CA GLY A 114 -6.81 -8.71 -9.65
C GLY A 114 -8.25 -9.16 -9.90
N ASN A 115 -8.75 -10.12 -9.11
CA ASN A 115 -10.10 -10.66 -9.21
C ASN A 115 -11.15 -9.90 -8.37
N HIS A 116 -10.81 -8.72 -7.83
CA HIS A 116 -11.72 -7.89 -7.03
C HIS A 116 -12.29 -8.61 -5.78
N LYS A 117 -11.55 -9.59 -5.24
CA LYS A 117 -11.97 -10.28 -4.01
C LYS A 117 -11.66 -9.47 -2.75
N PHE A 118 -10.67 -8.58 -2.82
CA PHE A 118 -10.37 -7.66 -1.73
C PHE A 118 -11.16 -6.36 -1.86
N THR A 119 -11.80 -5.96 -0.76
CA THR A 119 -12.18 -4.55 -0.57
C THR A 119 -10.92 -3.71 -0.28
N GLU A 120 -11.02 -2.39 -0.41
CA GLU A 120 -9.94 -1.46 0.00
C GLU A 120 -9.47 -1.75 1.44
N SER A 121 -10.40 -2.04 2.35
CA SER A 121 -10.07 -2.39 3.73
C SER A 121 -9.30 -3.70 3.85
N ASP A 122 -9.53 -4.68 2.97
CA ASP A 122 -8.85 -5.98 3.03
C ASP A 122 -7.44 -5.86 2.49
N LEU A 123 -7.25 -5.10 1.40
CA LEU A 123 -5.94 -4.78 0.87
C LEU A 123 -5.08 -4.08 1.93
N ARG A 124 -5.60 -3.02 2.57
CA ARG A 124 -4.87 -2.27 3.59
C ARG A 124 -4.41 -3.18 4.74
N LYS A 125 -5.30 -4.01 5.28
CA LYS A 125 -4.96 -4.99 6.32
C LYS A 125 -3.88 -5.97 5.87
N HIS A 126 -3.96 -6.43 4.62
CA HIS A 126 -2.96 -7.35 4.08
C HIS A 126 -1.58 -6.67 3.93
N LEU A 127 -1.55 -5.42 3.48
CA LEU A 127 -0.33 -4.61 3.38
C LEU A 127 0.21 -4.14 4.74
N GLU A 128 -0.62 -4.07 5.79
CA GLU A 128 -0.16 -3.83 7.16
C GLU A 128 0.52 -5.07 7.77
N LYS A 129 0.03 -6.27 7.45
CA LYS A 129 0.66 -7.54 7.82
C LYS A 129 1.96 -7.78 7.04
N TRP A 130 1.92 -7.56 5.73
CA TRP A 130 3.03 -7.79 4.80
C TRP A 130 3.42 -6.53 4.01
N PRO A 131 4.02 -5.51 4.66
CA PRO A 131 4.43 -4.27 3.99
C PRO A 131 5.31 -4.40 2.75
N GLU A 132 6.09 -5.48 2.62
CA GLU A 132 6.93 -5.75 1.44
C GLU A 132 6.10 -5.85 0.16
N LEU A 133 4.86 -6.33 0.24
CA LEU A 133 3.95 -6.47 -0.89
C LEU A 133 3.70 -5.15 -1.63
N ARG A 134 3.78 -4.01 -0.93
CA ARG A 134 3.55 -2.68 -1.55
C ARG A 134 4.44 -2.46 -2.77
N GLY A 135 5.68 -2.97 -2.75
CA GLY A 135 6.65 -2.80 -3.84
C GLY A 135 6.66 -3.91 -4.90
N GLU A 136 5.78 -4.90 -4.79
CA GLU A 136 5.84 -6.08 -5.65
C GLU A 136 5.24 -5.81 -7.03
N LYS A 137 6.07 -5.99 -8.07
CA LYS A 137 5.71 -5.67 -9.46
C LYS A 137 4.45 -6.39 -9.94
N ARG A 138 4.24 -7.64 -9.51
CA ARG A 138 3.03 -8.41 -9.87
C ARG A 138 1.76 -7.79 -9.27
N LEU A 139 1.84 -7.28 -8.05
CA LEU A 139 0.72 -6.64 -7.37
C LEU A 139 0.40 -5.28 -7.99
N VAL A 140 1.43 -4.48 -8.31
CA VAL A 140 1.27 -3.22 -9.06
C VAL A 140 0.60 -3.48 -10.42
N SER A 141 1.05 -4.49 -11.17
CA SER A 141 0.43 -4.86 -12.45
C SER A 141 -1.02 -5.30 -12.30
N ALA A 142 -1.36 -6.05 -11.25
CA ALA A 142 -2.74 -6.44 -10.96
C ALA A 142 -3.62 -5.21 -10.66
N GLY A 143 -3.13 -4.25 -9.88
CA GLY A 143 -3.84 -3.00 -9.63
C GLY A 143 -4.03 -2.13 -10.87
N LEU A 144 -3.01 -2.05 -11.73
CA LEU A 144 -3.14 -1.34 -13.01
C LEU A 144 -4.17 -2.01 -13.93
N ALA A 145 -4.35 -3.34 -13.83
CA ALA A 145 -5.39 -4.04 -14.57
C ALA A 145 -6.79 -3.67 -14.06
N GLN A 146 -6.98 -3.37 -12.77
CA GLN A 146 -8.26 -2.92 -12.22
C GLN A 146 -8.75 -1.61 -12.87
N LEU A 147 -7.82 -0.69 -13.20
CA LEU A 147 -8.15 0.55 -13.90
C LEU A 147 -8.81 0.32 -15.27
N ARG A 148 -8.62 -0.85 -15.88
CA ARG A 148 -9.19 -1.22 -17.20
C ARG A 148 -10.50 -2.00 -17.09
N THR A 149 -10.85 -2.46 -15.90
CA THR A 149 -12.01 -3.34 -15.68
C THR A 149 -13.22 -2.55 -15.20
N SER A 150 -14.39 -2.86 -15.73
CA SER A 150 -15.68 -2.23 -15.36
C SER A 150 -16.24 -2.64 -13.99
N GLY A 151 -15.51 -3.49 -13.24
CA GLY A 151 -15.96 -4.06 -11.97
C GLY A 151 -15.72 -3.19 -10.73
N SER A 152 -14.87 -2.17 -10.82
CA SER A 152 -14.60 -1.21 -9.74
C SER A 152 -14.76 0.23 -10.22
N SER A 153 -15.10 1.13 -9.29
CA SER A 153 -15.09 2.56 -9.62
C SER A 153 -13.64 3.04 -9.78
N LEU A 154 -13.38 4.00 -10.68
CA LEU A 154 -12.03 4.56 -10.82
C LEU A 154 -11.47 5.07 -9.48
N LYS A 155 -12.31 5.68 -8.65
CA LYS A 155 -11.92 6.19 -7.33
C LYS A 155 -11.41 5.05 -6.42
N GLU A 156 -12.10 3.93 -6.42
CA GLU A 156 -11.72 2.74 -5.64
C GLU A 156 -10.42 2.12 -6.18
N ALA A 157 -10.31 1.95 -7.50
CA ALA A 157 -9.10 1.43 -8.12
C ALA A 157 -7.88 2.35 -7.83
N LEU A 158 -8.06 3.67 -7.87
CA LEU A 158 -7.01 4.62 -7.53
C LEU A 158 -6.67 4.62 -6.04
N GLY A 159 -7.66 4.57 -5.15
CA GLY A 159 -7.44 4.44 -3.71
C GLY A 159 -6.61 3.21 -3.38
N ASN A 160 -6.91 2.07 -4.00
CA ASN A 160 -6.13 0.85 -3.85
C ASN A 160 -4.71 0.98 -4.41
N LEU A 161 -4.52 1.66 -5.55
CA LEU A 161 -3.21 1.87 -6.14
C LEU A 161 -2.31 2.78 -5.30
N VAL A 162 -2.87 3.78 -4.62
CA VAL A 162 -2.11 4.68 -3.72
C VAL A 162 -1.46 3.92 -2.55
N GLU A 163 -2.05 2.80 -2.12
CA GLU A 163 -1.48 1.94 -1.07
C GLU A 163 -0.23 1.15 -1.55
N LEU A 164 -0.01 1.06 -2.87
CA LEU A 164 1.14 0.39 -3.49
C LEU A 164 2.27 1.38 -3.83
N LYS A 165 3.43 0.84 -4.21
CA LYS A 165 4.62 1.59 -4.63
C LYS A 165 4.96 1.27 -6.08
N GLY A 166 4.29 1.96 -7.01
CA GLY A 166 4.49 1.76 -8.45
C GLY A 166 5.70 2.48 -9.06
N GLY A 167 6.23 3.51 -8.39
CA GLY A 167 7.32 4.33 -8.92
C GLY A 167 6.92 5.15 -10.16
N GLU A 168 7.90 5.75 -10.82
CA GLU A 168 7.67 6.59 -12.00
C GLU A 168 7.09 5.80 -13.19
N ASP A 169 7.57 4.59 -13.45
CA ASP A 169 7.07 3.74 -14.55
C ASP A 169 5.62 3.32 -14.33
N GLY A 170 5.26 2.93 -13.10
CA GLY A 170 3.88 2.63 -12.75
C GLY A 170 2.98 3.85 -12.92
N ALA A 171 3.45 5.04 -12.51
CA ALA A 171 2.68 6.27 -12.59
C ALA A 171 2.39 6.67 -14.04
N ARG A 172 3.37 6.50 -14.94
CA ARG A 172 3.21 6.68 -16.39
C ARG A 172 2.18 5.71 -16.96
N ALA A 173 2.23 4.44 -16.57
CA ALA A 173 1.30 3.42 -17.03
C ALA A 173 -0.14 3.73 -16.57
N ALA A 174 -0.34 4.07 -15.29
CA ALA A 174 -1.64 4.45 -14.76
C ALA A 174 -2.23 5.66 -15.47
N LEU A 175 -1.42 6.72 -15.65
CA LEU A 175 -1.85 7.93 -16.35
C LEU A 175 -2.27 7.62 -17.79
N THR A 176 -1.52 6.78 -18.50
CA THR A 176 -1.86 6.38 -19.87
C THR A 176 -3.21 5.66 -19.93
N ILE A 177 -3.48 4.75 -18.99
CA ILE A 177 -4.75 4.02 -18.91
C ILE A 177 -5.91 4.99 -18.65
N MET A 178 -5.78 5.84 -17.63
CA MET A 178 -6.83 6.79 -17.26
C MET A 178 -7.17 7.79 -18.37
N LEU A 179 -6.17 8.21 -19.14
CA LEU A 179 -6.36 9.15 -20.25
C LEU A 179 -7.01 8.50 -21.47
N ALA A 180 -6.75 7.21 -21.72
CA ALA A 180 -7.40 6.46 -22.80
C ALA A 180 -8.91 6.32 -22.55
N ASP A 181 -9.31 6.08 -21.29
CA ASP A 181 -10.71 5.87 -20.91
C ASP A 181 -11.46 7.18 -20.55
N ARG A 182 -10.91 8.33 -20.96
CA ARG A 182 -11.50 9.67 -20.80
C ARG A 182 -11.79 10.08 -19.35
N HIS A 183 -11.02 9.57 -18.38
CA HIS A 183 -11.15 9.92 -16.96
C HIS A 183 -10.50 11.24 -16.55
N TYR A 184 -10.21 12.13 -17.51
CA TYR A 184 -9.47 13.38 -17.29
C TYR A 184 -10.18 14.41 -16.38
N HIS A 185 -11.44 14.17 -16.00
CA HIS A 185 -12.20 15.02 -15.06
C HIS A 185 -11.88 14.74 -13.58
N GLN A 186 -11.16 13.67 -13.27
CA GLN A 186 -10.82 13.25 -11.89
C GLN A 186 -9.42 13.73 -11.52
N GLU A 187 -9.18 15.02 -11.68
CA GLU A 187 -7.85 15.63 -11.71
C GLU A 187 -7.09 15.48 -10.39
N ASP A 188 -7.79 15.66 -9.27
CA ASP A 188 -7.20 15.56 -7.93
C ASP A 188 -6.81 14.11 -7.59
N LEU A 189 -7.60 13.11 -8.03
CA LEU A 189 -7.27 11.70 -7.84
C LEU A 189 -6.06 11.27 -8.68
N ILE A 190 -5.95 11.80 -9.91
CA ILE A 190 -4.77 11.60 -10.76
C ILE A 190 -3.54 12.22 -10.10
N ALA A 191 -3.67 13.45 -9.59
CA ALA A 191 -2.58 14.14 -8.90
C ALA A 191 -2.11 13.40 -7.63
N GLU A 192 -3.05 12.86 -6.85
CA GLU A 192 -2.74 12.07 -5.65
C GLU A 192 -1.88 10.83 -5.99
N LEU A 193 -2.27 10.06 -7.01
CA LEU A 193 -1.50 8.90 -7.45
C LEU A 193 -0.11 9.29 -7.97
N LEU A 194 -0.03 10.34 -8.81
CA LEU A 194 1.25 10.83 -9.35
C LEU A 194 2.20 11.28 -8.23
N ASN A 195 1.67 11.94 -7.21
CA ASN A 195 2.44 12.36 -6.06
C ASN A 195 2.91 11.15 -5.23
N ALA A 196 2.02 10.21 -4.95
CA ALA A 196 2.32 9.01 -4.16
C ALA A 196 3.42 8.15 -4.79
N TRP A 197 3.39 7.98 -6.12
CA TRP A 197 4.30 7.07 -6.82
C TRP A 197 5.55 7.73 -7.39
N ALA A 198 5.46 9.01 -7.78
CA ALA A 198 6.54 9.70 -8.48
C ALA A 198 6.89 11.09 -7.90
N GLY A 199 6.24 11.55 -6.83
CA GLY A 199 6.43 12.90 -6.27
C GLY A 199 7.85 13.23 -5.80
N ALA A 200 8.70 12.22 -5.63
CA ALA A 200 10.12 12.43 -5.36
C ALA A 200 10.93 12.82 -6.61
N THR A 201 10.47 12.49 -7.81
CA THR A 201 11.18 12.75 -9.07
C THR A 201 10.76 14.09 -9.68
N THR A 202 11.64 14.69 -10.49
CA THR A 202 11.32 15.93 -11.21
C THR A 202 10.12 15.74 -12.13
N TRP A 203 10.02 14.59 -12.80
CA TRP A 203 8.88 14.26 -13.66
C TRP A 203 7.59 14.14 -12.84
N GLY A 204 7.59 13.43 -11.71
CA GLY A 204 6.36 13.26 -10.92
C GLY A 204 5.90 14.56 -10.26
N ARG A 205 6.81 15.43 -9.80
CA ARG A 205 6.46 16.77 -9.30
C ARG A 205 5.84 17.64 -10.39
N LEU A 206 6.40 17.61 -11.60
CA LEU A 206 5.85 18.31 -12.76
C LEU A 206 4.43 17.81 -13.06
N MET A 207 4.26 16.50 -13.21
CA MET A 207 2.97 15.91 -13.56
C MET A 207 1.92 16.15 -12.45
N THR A 208 2.29 15.98 -11.19
CA THR A 208 1.43 16.29 -10.05
C THR A 208 0.95 17.74 -10.11
N SER A 209 1.85 18.70 -10.36
CA SER A 209 1.50 20.13 -10.43
C SER A 209 0.56 20.45 -11.59
N LEU A 210 0.67 19.73 -12.71
CA LEU A 210 -0.22 19.90 -13.86
C LEU A 210 -1.63 19.36 -13.60
N TRP A 211 -1.75 18.31 -12.79
CA TRP A 211 -3.03 17.67 -12.49
C TRP A 211 -3.71 18.23 -11.25
N ALA A 212 -2.97 18.68 -10.25
CA ALA A 212 -3.54 19.17 -9.01
C ALA A 212 -4.37 20.47 -9.20
N SER A 213 -5.41 20.61 -8.39
CA SER A 213 -6.10 21.88 -8.16
C SER A 213 -5.24 22.81 -7.29
N LEU A 214 -4.24 23.43 -7.90
CA LEU A 214 -3.33 24.33 -7.20
C LEU A 214 -3.96 25.72 -6.96
N PRO A 215 -3.70 26.35 -5.80
CA PRO A 215 -4.12 27.73 -5.53
C PRO A 215 -3.51 28.69 -6.55
N GLU A 216 -4.15 29.84 -6.79
CA GLU A 216 -3.72 30.84 -7.79
C GLU A 216 -2.28 31.34 -7.61
N LYS A 217 -1.72 31.22 -6.40
CA LYS A 217 -0.34 31.65 -6.06
C LYS A 217 0.58 30.47 -5.73
N PHE A 218 0.44 29.34 -6.41
CA PHE A 218 1.38 28.24 -6.25
C PHE A 218 2.74 28.60 -6.85
N VAL A 219 3.78 28.57 -6.02
CA VAL A 219 5.17 28.68 -6.47
C VAL A 219 5.71 27.27 -6.66
N ALA A 220 5.97 26.92 -7.91
CA ALA A 220 6.59 25.64 -8.22
C ALA A 220 8.05 25.62 -7.73
N PRO A 221 8.61 24.44 -7.37
CA PRO A 221 10.03 24.36 -7.07
C PRO A 221 10.89 24.81 -8.27
N ASP A 222 12.00 25.51 -8.03
CA ASP A 222 12.88 26.06 -9.08
C ASP A 222 13.25 25.05 -10.17
N ALA A 223 13.48 23.79 -9.80
CA ALA A 223 13.79 22.73 -10.76
C ALA A 223 12.65 22.47 -11.77
N ILE A 224 11.40 22.65 -11.35
CA ILE A 224 10.19 22.49 -12.15
C ILE A 224 9.96 23.73 -13.00
N THR A 225 10.17 24.93 -12.44
CA THR A 225 10.16 26.19 -13.17
C THR A 225 11.18 26.18 -14.32
N ASN A 226 12.43 25.79 -14.03
CA ASN A 226 13.50 25.70 -15.01
C ASN A 226 13.20 24.66 -16.10
N LEU A 227 12.65 23.50 -15.74
CA LEU A 227 12.26 22.49 -16.72
C LEU A 227 11.12 22.97 -17.64
N ALA A 228 10.12 23.67 -17.11
CA ALA A 228 9.04 24.24 -17.91
C ALA A 228 9.58 25.28 -18.91
N HIS A 229 10.51 26.13 -18.48
CA HIS A 229 11.19 27.08 -19.36
C HIS A 229 11.99 26.38 -20.47
N LEU A 230 12.64 25.25 -20.18
CA LEU A 230 13.37 24.48 -21.18
C LEU A 230 12.43 23.78 -22.17
N LEU A 231 11.33 23.18 -21.69
CA LEU A 231 10.32 22.54 -22.55
C LEU A 231 9.70 23.53 -23.55
N ARG A 232 9.56 24.81 -23.16
CA ARG A 232 9.12 25.89 -24.06
C ARG A 232 10.08 26.14 -25.23
N GLN A 233 11.37 25.87 -25.04
CA GLN A 233 12.41 26.12 -26.05
C GLN A 233 12.60 24.93 -27.01
N VAL A 234 12.02 23.76 -26.69
CA VAL A 234 12.14 22.57 -27.54
C VAL A 234 11.02 22.59 -28.58
N PRO A 235 11.33 22.61 -29.89
CA PRO A 235 10.35 22.38 -30.93
C PRO A 235 9.89 20.91 -30.85
N LEU A 236 8.73 20.66 -30.22
CA LEU A 236 8.15 19.33 -30.21
C LEU A 236 7.76 18.93 -31.63
N VAL A 237 8.24 17.76 -32.05
CA VAL A 237 8.20 17.20 -33.42
C VAL A 237 6.77 17.00 -33.97
N SER A 238 5.73 17.28 -33.17
CA SER A 238 4.32 17.02 -33.49
C SER A 238 3.53 18.24 -34.01
N GLY A 239 4.19 19.33 -34.39
CA GLY A 239 3.53 20.49 -35.03
C GLY A 239 2.58 21.27 -34.13
N SER A 240 2.57 20.98 -32.82
CA SER A 240 1.85 21.74 -31.80
C SER A 240 2.89 22.49 -30.99
N SER A 241 2.96 23.83 -31.12
CA SER A 241 3.82 24.62 -30.25
C SER A 241 3.29 24.52 -28.81
N LEU A 242 4.20 24.40 -27.83
CA LEU A 242 3.88 24.56 -26.40
C LEU A 242 3.69 26.05 -26.04
N ASP A 243 3.21 26.87 -26.97
CA ASP A 243 2.97 28.28 -26.74
C ASP A 243 1.91 28.41 -25.63
N GLY A 244 2.35 28.77 -24.42
CA GLY A 244 1.51 28.85 -23.22
C GLY A 244 1.85 27.88 -22.09
N PHE A 245 2.87 27.02 -22.22
CA PHE A 245 3.35 26.19 -21.11
C PHE A 245 4.23 27.02 -20.16
N VAL A 246 3.60 27.72 -19.22
CA VAL A 246 4.29 28.38 -18.10
C VAL A 246 3.63 27.92 -16.82
N LEU A 247 4.27 27.01 -16.08
CA LEU A 247 3.72 26.47 -14.82
C LEU A 247 3.38 27.56 -13.80
N GLU A 248 4.14 28.65 -13.77
CA GLU A 248 3.92 29.80 -12.87
C GLU A 248 2.78 30.74 -13.34
N ASP A 249 2.49 30.80 -14.64
CA ASP A 249 1.40 31.61 -15.22
C ASP A 249 0.18 30.77 -15.64
N MET A 250 0.20 29.48 -15.34
CA MET A 250 -0.85 28.54 -15.70
C MET A 250 -2.06 28.75 -14.78
N SER A 251 -2.88 29.73 -15.15
CA SER A 251 -4.27 29.81 -14.69
C SER A 251 -4.96 28.45 -14.83
N GLY A 252 -6.02 28.20 -14.06
CA GLY A 252 -6.79 26.95 -14.17
C GLY A 252 -7.23 26.63 -15.61
N ALA A 253 -7.49 27.66 -16.43
CA ALA A 253 -7.86 27.53 -17.84
C ALA A 253 -6.70 27.01 -18.72
N SER A 254 -5.45 27.42 -18.45
CA SER A 254 -4.26 26.95 -19.16
C SER A 254 -3.96 25.50 -18.83
N ARG A 255 -4.09 25.10 -17.55
CA ARG A 255 -3.97 23.68 -17.12
C ARG A 255 -5.03 22.81 -17.78
N ALA A 256 -6.28 23.26 -17.80
CA ALA A 256 -7.38 22.55 -18.46
C ALA A 256 -7.16 22.38 -19.97
N THR A 257 -6.56 23.36 -20.64
CA THR A 257 -6.25 23.29 -22.09
C THR A 257 -5.14 22.28 -22.37
N TRP A 258 -4.09 22.30 -21.55
CA TRP A 258 -3.00 21.32 -21.65
C TRP A 258 -3.48 19.89 -21.41
N ARG A 259 -4.26 19.64 -20.34
CA ARG A 259 -4.82 18.31 -20.03
C ARG A 259 -5.63 17.77 -21.20
N ARG A 260 -6.47 18.61 -21.82
CA ARG A 260 -7.24 18.26 -23.03
C ARG A 260 -6.34 17.91 -24.22
N SER A 261 -5.26 18.66 -24.43
CA SER A 261 -4.29 18.36 -25.50
C SER A 261 -3.59 17.01 -25.28
N VAL A 262 -3.14 16.73 -24.06
CA VAL A 262 -2.47 15.47 -23.70
C VAL A 262 -3.43 14.28 -23.83
N ALA A 263 -4.66 14.41 -23.33
CA ALA A 263 -5.69 13.40 -23.50
C ALA A 263 -5.97 13.12 -24.98
N LYS A 264 -6.02 14.16 -25.83
CA LYS A 264 -6.18 14.00 -27.28
C LYS A 264 -5.00 13.30 -27.94
N SER A 265 -3.76 13.59 -27.52
CA SER A 265 -2.57 12.93 -28.06
C SER A 265 -2.46 11.45 -27.65
N ILE A 266 -2.99 11.07 -26.48
CA ILE A 266 -2.94 9.69 -25.98
C ILE A 266 -4.15 8.86 -26.43
N GLY A 267 -5.36 9.46 -26.47
CA GLY A 267 -6.60 8.78 -26.87
C GLY A 267 -7.02 8.99 -28.34
N GLY A 268 -6.32 9.80 -29.12
CA GLY A 268 -6.77 10.32 -30.42
C GLY A 268 -6.41 9.50 -31.66
N GLY A 269 -6.55 8.17 -31.60
CA GLY A 269 -6.48 7.29 -32.79
C GLY A 269 -7.84 6.91 -33.39
N THR A 270 -8.96 7.26 -32.74
CA THR A 270 -10.29 6.98 -33.28
C THR A 270 -11.01 8.27 -33.61
N THR A 271 -10.96 8.64 -34.89
CA THR A 271 -11.93 9.53 -35.51
C THR A 271 -13.35 8.98 -35.30
N PRO A 272 -14.35 9.83 -35.00
CA PRO A 272 -15.73 9.42 -35.16
C PRO A 272 -15.94 9.14 -36.65
N LYS A 273 -16.43 7.95 -37.01
CA LYS A 273 -17.01 7.76 -38.33
C LYS A 273 -18.30 8.58 -38.37
N GLU A 274 -18.33 9.53 -39.30
CA GLU A 274 -19.55 10.21 -39.78
C GLU A 274 -20.57 9.20 -40.30
#